data_AF-A0AAW3N385-F1
#
_entry.id   AF-A0AAW3N385-F1
#
_cell.length_a   1.000
_cell.length_b   1.000
_cell.length_c   1.000
_cell.angle_alpha   90.00
_cell.angle_beta   90.00
_cell.angle_gamma   90.00
#
_symmetry.space_group_name_H-M   'P 1'
#
loop_
_entity.id
_entity.type
_entity.pdbx_description
1 polymer ?
#
loop_
_entity_poly.entity_id
_entity_poly.type
_entity_poly.pdbx_seq_one_letter_code
_entity_poly.pdbx_strand_id
1 'polypeptide(L)'
;MKNLQDAIEKICELKGENMALHTVTSALLQSMHKEQLDRFIAVHAQIAELARVTLINSDLAGESVISSFDLHTQNLSTLARSLR
;
A
#
# COMPACT_ATOMS: atom_id res chain seq x y z
N MET A 1 -19.92 -24.76 -1.79
CA MET A 1 -20.62 -23.46 -1.63
C MET A 1 -20.17 -22.68 -0.40
N LYS A 2 -19.95 -23.32 0.78
CA LYS A 2 -19.39 -22.64 1.98
C LYS A 2 -18.07 -21.91 1.71
N ASN A 3 -17.11 -22.58 1.06
CA ASN A 3 -15.78 -22.02 0.81
C ASN A 3 -15.76 -20.71 -0.02
N LEU A 4 -16.74 -20.49 -0.91
CA LEU A 4 -16.79 -19.27 -1.71
C LEU A 4 -17.36 -18.10 -0.88
N GLN A 5 -18.39 -18.37 -0.07
CA GLN A 5 -18.94 -17.36 0.82
C GLN A 5 -17.92 -16.94 1.87
N ASP A 6 -17.23 -17.89 2.50
CA ASP A 6 -16.17 -17.62 3.48
C ASP A 6 -15.03 -16.79 2.84
N ALA A 7 -14.66 -17.09 1.59
CA ALA A 7 -13.67 -16.31 0.85
C ALA A 7 -14.15 -14.87 0.58
N ILE A 8 -15.43 -14.68 0.23
CA ILE A 8 -16.01 -13.34 0.03
C ILE A 8 -15.98 -12.54 1.33
N GLU A 9 -16.39 -13.14 2.44
CA GLU A 9 -16.38 -12.49 3.76
C GLU A 9 -14.96 -12.08 4.14
N LYS A 10 -13.97 -12.95 3.93
CA LYS A 10 -12.56 -12.61 4.19
C LYS A 10 -12.03 -11.51 3.27
N ILE A 11 -12.44 -11.49 2.00
CA ILE A 11 -12.10 -10.40 1.07
C ILE A 11 -12.69 -9.07 1.55
N CYS A 12 -13.93 -9.07 2.04
CA CYS A 12 -14.58 -7.87 2.59
C CYS A 12 -13.85 -7.36 3.84
N GLU A 13 -13.47 -8.26 4.75
CA GLU A 13 -12.67 -7.93 5.94
C GLU A 13 -11.32 -7.29 5.55
N LEU A 14 -10.57 -7.93 4.66
CA LEU A 14 -9.27 -7.43 4.17
C LEU A 14 -9.40 -6.08 3.45
N LYS A 15 -10.49 -5.86 2.69
CA LYS A 15 -10.78 -4.56 2.07
C LYS A 15 -11.02 -3.48 3.11
N GLY A 16 -11.74 -3.80 4.19
CA GLY A 16 -11.97 -2.89 5.31
C GLY A 16 -10.68 -2.50 6.03
N GLU A 17 -9.84 -3.50 6.35
CA GLU A 17 -8.52 -3.28 6.96
C GLU A 17 -7.61 -2.42 6.09
N ASN A 18 -7.52 -2.73 4.79
CA ASN A 18 -6.74 -1.93 3.84
C ASN A 18 -7.24 -0.50 3.75
N MET A 19 -8.57 -0.28 3.72
CA MET A 19 -9.13 1.07 3.71
C MET A 19 -8.78 1.85 4.98
N ALA A 20 -8.84 1.22 6.15
CA ALA A 20 -8.45 1.84 7.41
C ALA A 20 -6.97 2.27 7.40
N LEU A 21 -6.07 1.40 6.90
CA LEU A 21 -4.65 1.72 6.73
C LEU A 21 -4.42 2.88 5.76
N HIS A 22 -5.17 2.92 4.64
CA HIS A 22 -5.11 4.04 3.69
C HIS A 22 -5.57 5.35 4.33
N THR A 23 -6.64 5.33 5.14
CA THR A 23 -7.12 6.51 5.86
C THR A 23 -6.06 7.04 6.83
N VAL A 24 -5.47 6.16 7.66
CA VAL A 24 -4.41 6.55 8.61
C VAL A 24 -3.20 7.12 7.86
N THR A 25 -2.77 6.46 6.79
CA THR A 25 -1.62 6.91 5.98
C THR A 25 -1.89 8.29 5.38
N SER A 26 -3.10 8.53 4.86
CA SER A 26 -3.47 9.82 4.30
C SER A 26 -3.47 10.92 5.35
N ALA A 27 -3.99 10.65 6.55
CA ALA A 27 -3.97 11.59 7.66
C ALA A 27 -2.55 11.93 8.10
N LEU A 28 -1.66 10.93 8.19
CA LEU A 28 -0.25 11.13 8.51
C LEU A 28 0.43 12.03 7.48
N LEU A 29 0.29 11.73 6.18
CA LEU A 29 0.89 12.52 5.11
C LEU A 29 0.40 13.97 5.10
N GLN A 30 -0.89 14.20 5.30
CA GLN A 30 -1.47 15.55 5.35
C GLN A 30 -1.02 16.35 6.58
N SER A 31 -0.62 15.66 7.66
CA SER A 31 -0.13 16.30 8.89
C SER A 31 1.37 16.65 8.87
N MET A 32 2.11 16.15 7.87
CA MET A 32 3.57 16.37 7.77
C MET A 32 3.90 17.77 7.24
N HIS A 33 4.95 18.37 7.80
CA HIS A 33 5.56 19.55 7.20
C HIS A 33 6.41 19.17 5.98
N LYS A 34 6.67 20.14 5.09
CA LYS A 34 7.34 19.95 3.79
C LYS A 34 8.64 19.11 3.88
N GLU A 35 9.51 19.38 4.85
CA GLU A 35 10.76 18.63 5.03
C GLU A 35 10.54 17.16 5.39
N GLN A 36 9.52 16.87 6.21
CA GLN A 36 9.15 15.49 6.57
C GLN A 36 8.55 14.76 5.38
N LEU A 37 7.75 15.45 4.56
CA LEU A 37 7.16 14.92 3.34
C LEU A 37 8.22 14.61 2.27
N ASP A 38 9.19 15.49 2.08
CA ASP A 38 10.33 15.27 1.18
C ASP A 38 11.16 14.05 1.63
N ARG A 39 11.42 13.92 2.94
CA ARG A 39 12.05 12.72 3.51
C ARG A 39 11.22 11.45 3.31
N PHE A 40 9.91 11.53 3.55
CA PHE A 40 8.99 10.41 3.33
C PHE A 40 9.07 9.92 1.89
N ILE A 41 9.02 10.82 0.89
CA ILE A 41 9.09 10.44 -0.53
C ILE A 41 10.38 9.67 -0.84
N ALA A 42 11.52 10.13 -0.32
CA ALA A 42 12.82 9.48 -0.53
C ALA A 42 12.89 8.10 0.13
N VAL A 43 12.47 7.99 1.41
CA VAL A 43 12.50 6.73 2.16
C VAL A 43 11.49 5.72 1.60
N HIS A 44 10.27 6.19 1.28
CA HIS A 44 9.22 5.35 0.72
C HIS A 44 9.66 4.67 -0.58
N ALA A 45 10.40 5.36 -1.46
CA ALA A 45 10.92 4.76 -2.69
C ALA A 45 11.90 3.60 -2.41
N GLN A 46 12.77 3.74 -1.40
CA GLN A 46 13.72 2.69 -1.02
C GLN A 46 13.00 1.48 -0.39
N ILE A 47 12.06 1.75 0.51
CA ILE A 47 11.29 0.70 1.19
C ILE A 47 10.36 -0.02 0.20
N ALA A 48 9.76 0.70 -0.75
CA ALA A 48 8.95 0.13 -1.81
C ALA A 48 9.71 -0.92 -2.63
N GLU A 49 10.95 -0.60 -3.03
CA GLU A 49 11.78 -1.54 -3.79
C GLU A 49 12.11 -2.78 -2.97
N LEU A 50 12.51 -2.61 -1.70
CA LEU A 50 12.79 -3.74 -0.81
C LEU A 50 11.56 -4.65 -0.61
N ALA A 51 10.39 -4.03 -0.39
CA ALA A 51 9.14 -4.75 -0.25
C ALA A 51 8.77 -5.47 -1.56
N ARG A 52 9.00 -4.84 -2.71
CA ARG A 52 8.78 -5.44 -4.03
C ARG A 52 9.64 -6.68 -4.24
N VAL A 53 10.94 -6.61 -3.94
CA VAL A 53 11.86 -7.75 -4.03
C VAL A 53 11.42 -8.87 -3.10
N THR A 54 11.03 -8.53 -1.88
CA THR A 54 10.52 -9.52 -0.91
C THR A 54 9.26 -10.20 -1.44
N LEU A 55 8.36 -9.43 -2.05
CA LEU A 55 7.11 -9.94 -2.61
C LEU A 55 7.35 -10.85 -3.81
N ILE A 56 8.25 -10.50 -4.73
CA ILE A 56 8.59 -11.35 -5.90
C ILE A 56 9.13 -12.72 -5.45
N ASN A 57 9.88 -12.76 -4.34
CA ASN A 57 10.45 -13.99 -3.81
C ASN A 57 9.50 -14.75 -2.85
N SER A 58 8.25 -14.31 -2.75
CA SER A 58 7.23 -14.99 -1.95
C SER A 58 6.45 -15.99 -2.79
N ASP A 59 6.36 -17.24 -2.33
CA ASP A 59 5.57 -18.31 -2.97
C ASP A 59 4.07 -17.97 -3.07
N LEU A 60 3.61 -16.97 -2.31
CA LEU A 60 2.21 -16.55 -2.22
C LEU A 60 1.87 -15.37 -3.16
N ALA A 61 2.86 -14.75 -3.80
CA ALA A 61 2.66 -13.56 -4.61
C ALA A 61 2.56 -13.89 -6.10
N GLY A 62 1.33 -14.04 -6.58
CA GLY A 62 1.07 -14.05 -8.02
C GLY A 62 1.30 -12.69 -8.68
N GLU A 63 1.37 -12.67 -10.01
CA GLU A 63 1.55 -11.46 -10.82
C GLU A 63 0.52 -10.35 -10.50
N SER A 64 -0.71 -10.75 -10.18
CA SER A 64 -1.78 -9.82 -9.79
C SER A 64 -1.51 -9.10 -8.47
N VAL A 65 -0.90 -9.80 -7.49
CA VAL A 65 -0.52 -9.24 -6.19
C VAL A 65 0.61 -8.22 -6.39
N ILE A 66 1.60 -8.59 -7.20
CA ILE A 66 2.72 -7.72 -7.56
C ILE A 66 2.24 -6.45 -8.28
N SER A 67 1.38 -6.60 -9.28
CA SER A 67 0.84 -5.46 -10.04
C SER A 67 -0.01 -4.54 -9.18
N SER A 68 -0.79 -5.11 -8.26
CA SER A 68 -1.57 -4.34 -7.28
C SER A 68 -0.66 -3.59 -6.32
N PHE A 69 0.40 -4.23 -5.81
CA PHE A 69 1.40 -3.59 -4.96
C PHE A 69 2.04 -2.38 -5.64
N ASP A 70 2.50 -2.53 -6.89
CA ASP A 70 3.13 -1.44 -7.65
C ASP A 70 2.19 -0.24 -7.82
N LEU A 71 0.93 -0.51 -8.21
CA LEU A 71 -0.10 0.51 -8.38
C LEU A 71 -0.36 1.28 -7.07
N HIS A 72 -0.59 0.58 -5.96
CA HIS A 72 -0.92 1.23 -4.69
C HIS A 72 0.26 1.99 -4.09
N THR A 73 1.48 1.49 -4.27
CA THR A 73 2.72 2.17 -3.89
C THR A 73 2.92 3.46 -4.70
N GLN A 74 2.68 3.41 -6.02
CA GLN A 74 2.73 4.59 -6.87
C GLN A 74 1.68 5.64 -6.46
N ASN A 75 0.48 5.22 -6.09
CA ASN A 75 -0.57 6.12 -5.62
C ASN A 75 -0.16 6.86 -4.33
N LEU A 76 0.46 6.17 -3.36
CA LEU A 76 0.95 6.81 -2.13
C LEU A 76 2.07 7.83 -2.40
N SER A 77 3.00 7.50 -3.28
CA SER A 77 4.06 8.43 -3.68
C SER A 77 3.48 9.66 -4.40
N THR A 78 2.45 9.46 -5.22
CA THR A 78 1.73 10.54 -5.92
C THR A 78 0.98 11.43 -4.94
N LEU A 79 0.27 10.85 -3.97
CA LEU A 79 -0.40 11.58 -2.90
C LEU A 79 0.60 12.45 -2.12
N ALA A 80 1.71 11.87 -1.67
CA ALA A 80 2.74 12.62 -0.94
C ALA A 80 3.31 13.77 -1.78
N ARG A 81 3.59 13.56 -3.07
CA ARG A 81 4.09 14.64 -3.94
C ARG A 81 3.06 15.75 -4.16
N SER A 82 1.76 15.43 -4.16
CA SER A 82 0.69 16.43 -4.36
C SER A 82 0.49 17.34 -3.15
N LEU A 83 0.98 16.94 -1.97
CA LEU A 83 0.89 17.71 -0.71
C LEU A 83 2.10 18.64 -0.49
N ARG A 84 3.09 18.64 -1.39
CA ARG A 84 4.32 19.44 -1.31
C ARG A 84 4.12 20.89 -1.76
#